data_AF-A0A968H6L8-F1
#
_entry.id   AF-A0A968H6L8-F1
#
_cell.length_a   1.000
_cell.length_b   1.000
_cell.length_c   1.000
_cell.angle_alpha   90.00
_cell.angle_beta   90.00
_cell.angle_gamma   90.00
#
_symmetry.space_group_name_H-M   'P 1'
#
loop_
_entity.id
_entity.type
_entity.pdbx_description
1 polymer ?
#
loop_
_entity_poly.entity_id
_entity_poly.type
_entity_poly.pdbx_seq_one_letter_code
_entity_poly.pdbx_strand_id
1 'polypeptide(L)'
;MKNRIMLDDVLYIVKEMYNFIGVEYKRENVEHDPEWFMRHRWSEEEQALFQKWLVKHLHTKHRQRKDYAEECAGWFMHLYGFTTKKPDEEFRVRSQSCQPYDC
;
A
#
# COMPACT_ATOMS: atom_id res chain seq x y z
N MET A 1 11.02 -13.29 -21.78
CA MET A 1 9.63 -13.16 -21.30
C MET A 1 9.52 -11.90 -20.48
N LYS A 2 8.55 -11.00 -20.76
CA LYS A 2 8.28 -9.86 -19.88
C LYS A 2 7.44 -10.39 -18.71
N ASN A 3 8.06 -10.56 -17.54
CA ASN A 3 7.35 -10.93 -16.31
C ASN A 3 6.53 -9.72 -15.84
N ARG A 4 5.31 -9.59 -16.39
CA ARG A 4 4.38 -8.53 -16.02
C ARG A 4 3.52 -9.06 -14.86
N ILE A 5 3.47 -8.32 -13.74
CA ILE A 5 2.50 -8.55 -12.68
C ILE A 5 1.11 -8.35 -13.31
N MET A 6 0.22 -9.34 -13.20
CA MET A 6 -1.11 -9.24 -13.77
C MET A 6 -2.02 -8.42 -12.85
N LEU A 7 -3.07 -7.81 -13.39
CA LEU A 7 -4.04 -7.04 -12.61
C LEU A 7 -4.63 -7.87 -11.46
N ASP A 8 -4.87 -9.16 -11.70
CA ASP A 8 -5.36 -10.10 -10.69
C ASP A 8 -4.39 -10.27 -9.51
N ASP A 9 -3.07 -10.18 -9.76
CA ASP A 9 -2.08 -10.25 -8.70
C ASP A 9 -2.04 -8.97 -7.87
N VAL A 10 -2.23 -7.81 -8.49
CA VAL A 10 -2.36 -6.54 -7.78
C VAL A 10 -3.60 -6.57 -6.88
N LEU A 11 -4.74 -7.03 -7.41
CA LEU A 11 -5.96 -7.19 -6.62
C LEU A 11 -5.79 -8.19 -5.47
N TYR A 12 -5.05 -9.27 -5.70
CA TYR A 12 -4.71 -10.23 -4.65
C TYR A 12 -3.85 -9.61 -3.56
N ILE A 13 -2.79 -8.88 -3.92
CA ILE A 13 -1.92 -8.16 -2.98
C ILE A 13 -2.72 -7.15 -2.17
N VAL A 14 -3.63 -6.41 -2.80
CA VAL A 14 -4.51 -5.47 -2.11
C VAL A 14 -5.43 -6.20 -1.12
N LYS A 15 -6.04 -7.33 -1.48
CA LYS A 15 -6.85 -8.13 -0.54
C LYS A 15 -6.05 -8.60 0.67
N GLU A 16 -4.82 -9.05 0.46
CA GLU A 16 -3.93 -9.45 1.56
C GLU A 16 -3.58 -8.24 2.43
N MET A 17 -3.40 -7.07 1.82
CA MET A 17 -3.22 -5.81 2.55
C MET A 17 -4.36 -5.55 3.55
N TYR A 18 -5.62 -5.74 3.14
CA TYR A 18 -6.80 -5.65 4.01
C TYR A 18 -6.75 -6.65 5.18
N ASN A 19 -6.34 -7.89 4.91
CA ASN A 19 -6.22 -8.93 5.93
C ASN A 19 -5.19 -8.56 7.01
N PHE A 20 -4.04 -8.00 6.61
CA PHE A 20 -2.98 -7.60 7.55
C PHE A 20 -3.41 -6.48 8.51
N ILE A 21 -4.31 -5.60 8.09
CA ILE A 21 -4.83 -4.49 8.93
C ILE A 21 -6.18 -4.82 9.59
N GLY A 22 -6.68 -6.05 9.44
CA GLY A 22 -7.93 -6.50 10.05
C GLY A 22 -9.19 -5.81 9.51
N VAL A 23 -9.18 -5.36 8.25
CA VAL A 23 -10.31 -4.68 7.61
C VAL A 23 -10.93 -5.60 6.56
N GLU A 24 -12.25 -5.61 6.46
CA GLU A 24 -12.94 -6.35 5.40
C GLU A 24 -12.68 -5.71 4.03
N TYR A 25 -12.27 -6.53 3.05
CA TYR A 25 -12.09 -6.08 1.68
C TYR A 25 -13.42 -5.61 1.09
N LYS A 26 -13.45 -4.37 0.61
CA LYS A 26 -14.55 -3.79 -0.15
C LYS A 26 -14.06 -3.41 -1.54
N ARG A 27 -14.70 -3.96 -2.58
CA ARG A 27 -14.29 -3.69 -3.97
C ARG A 27 -14.46 -2.21 -4.32
N GLU A 28 -15.48 -1.58 -3.76
CA GLU A 28 -15.82 -0.17 -3.97
C GLU A 28 -14.68 0.75 -3.55
N ASN A 29 -13.92 0.37 -2.51
CA ASN A 29 -12.77 1.14 -2.07
C ASN A 29 -11.64 1.13 -3.11
N VAL A 30 -11.48 0.05 -3.88
CA VAL A 30 -10.46 -0.03 -4.93
C VAL A 30 -10.93 0.69 -6.19
N GLU A 31 -12.23 0.66 -6.49
CA GLU A 31 -12.79 1.20 -7.74
C GLU A 31 -13.10 2.70 -7.67
N HIS A 32 -13.47 3.21 -6.49
CA HIS A 32 -14.05 4.55 -6.35
C HIS A 32 -13.38 5.40 -5.27
N ASP A 33 -12.46 4.84 -4.50
CA ASP A 33 -11.86 5.52 -3.37
C ASP A 33 -10.32 5.40 -3.39
N PRO A 34 -9.65 6.17 -4.25
CA PRO A 34 -8.20 6.05 -4.42
C PRO A 34 -7.42 6.32 -3.12
N GLU A 35 -8.02 6.99 -2.13
CA GLU A 35 -7.39 7.35 -0.85
C GLU A 35 -7.79 6.42 0.30
N TRP A 36 -8.50 5.32 0.05
CA TRP A 36 -9.03 4.46 1.11
C TRP A 36 -7.95 3.99 2.09
N PHE A 37 -6.74 3.72 1.59
CA PHE A 37 -5.59 3.27 2.37
C PHE A 37 -5.11 4.34 3.38
N MET A 38 -5.34 5.63 3.10
CA MET A 38 -4.95 6.73 3.99
C MET A 38 -5.80 6.79 5.26
N ARG A 39 -6.99 6.19 5.24
CA ARG A 39 -7.90 6.12 6.40
C ARG A 39 -7.53 5.01 7.38
N HIS A 40 -6.70 4.07 6.94
CA HIS A 40 -6.21 2.98 7.77
C HIS A 40 -4.79 3.24 8.20
N ARG A 41 -4.53 2.97 9.47
CA ARG A 41 -3.20 3.09 10.06
C ARG A 41 -2.66 1.71 10.29
N TRP A 42 -1.39 1.55 9.96
CA TRP A 42 -0.66 0.34 10.27
C TRP A 42 0.21 0.57 11.50
N SER A 43 0.39 -0.47 12.30
CA SER A 43 1.52 -0.59 13.19
C SER A 43 2.80 -0.87 12.40
N GLU A 44 3.95 -0.54 12.98
CA GLU A 44 5.25 -0.87 12.40
C GLU A 44 5.42 -2.39 12.21
N GLU A 45 4.85 -3.19 13.11
CA GLU A 45 4.85 -4.65 13.02
C GLU A 45 4.04 -5.15 11.83
N GLU A 46 2.80 -4.66 11.63
CA GLU A 46 1.97 -5.04 10.49
C GLU A 46 2.65 -4.65 9.16
N GLN A 47 3.27 -3.46 9.09
CA GLN A 47 4.00 -3.03 7.90
C GLN A 47 5.18 -3.96 7.60
N ALA A 48 5.98 -4.30 8.61
CA ALA A 48 7.13 -5.18 8.45
C ALA A 48 6.70 -6.60 8.04
N LEU A 49 5.63 -7.13 8.65
CA LEU A 49 5.08 -8.43 8.31
C LEU A 49 4.56 -8.48 6.88
N PHE A 50 3.79 -7.48 6.46
CA PHE A 50 3.28 -7.40 5.09
C PHE A 50 4.39 -7.19 4.07
N GLN A 51 5.36 -6.32 4.33
CA GLN A 51 6.51 -6.13 3.44
C GLN A 51 7.28 -7.44 3.23
N LYS A 52 7.55 -8.19 4.32
CA LYS A 52 8.21 -9.49 4.25
C LYS A 52 7.38 -10.51 3.47
N TRP A 53 6.06 -10.51 3.67
CA TRP A 53 5.14 -11.35 2.90
C TRP A 53 5.17 -11.01 1.41
N LEU A 54 5.11 -9.72 1.06
CA LEU A 54 5.07 -9.23 -0.31
C LEU A 54 6.36 -9.57 -1.07
N VAL A 55 7.53 -9.36 -0.46
CA VAL A 55 8.81 -9.78 -1.05
C VAL A 55 8.83 -11.27 -1.33
N LYS A 56 8.37 -12.10 -0.36
CA LYS A 56 8.28 -13.55 -0.56
C LYS A 56 7.30 -13.93 -1.66
N HIS A 57 6.15 -13.25 -1.75
CA HIS A 57 5.16 -13.48 -2.79
C HIS A 57 5.72 -13.19 -4.17
N LEU A 58 6.35 -12.01 -4.35
CA LEU A 58 6.97 -11.59 -5.61
C LEU A 58 8.13 -12.50 -6.02
N HIS A 59 8.98 -12.90 -5.06
CA HIS A 59 10.10 -13.79 -5.33
C HIS A 59 9.65 -15.20 -5.73
N THR A 60 8.67 -15.78 -5.04
CA THR A 60 8.27 -17.18 -5.27
C THR A 60 7.31 -17.32 -6.44
N LYS A 61 6.24 -16.52 -6.49
CA LYS A 61 5.19 -16.64 -7.51
C LYS A 61 5.61 -16.09 -8.86
N HIS A 62 6.29 -14.94 -8.86
CA HIS A 62 6.74 -14.28 -10.10
C HIS A 62 8.18 -14.61 -10.48
N ARG A 63 8.86 -15.46 -9.69
CA ARG A 63 10.27 -15.85 -9.88
C ARG A 63 11.18 -14.64 -10.07
N GLN A 64 10.86 -13.54 -9.41
CA GLN A 64 11.67 -12.33 -9.48
C GLN A 64 12.95 -12.54 -8.69
N ARG A 65 14.02 -11.85 -9.10
CA ARG A 65 15.20 -11.77 -8.25
C ARG A 65 14.83 -11.07 -6.94
N LYS A 66 15.52 -11.45 -5.86
CA LYS A 66 15.21 -10.95 -4.51
C LYS A 66 15.32 -9.43 -4.41
N ASP A 67 16.38 -8.86 -4.99
CA ASP A 67 16.62 -7.41 -5.08
C ASP A 67 15.45 -6.67 -5.75
N TYR A 68 14.96 -7.20 -6.88
CA TYR A 68 13.84 -6.61 -7.60
C TYR A 68 12.52 -6.76 -6.84
N ALA A 69 12.31 -7.89 -6.16
CA ALA A 69 11.14 -8.08 -5.30
C ALA A 69 11.13 -7.11 -4.11
N GLU A 70 12.28 -6.85 -3.51
CA GLU A 70 12.47 -5.85 -2.45
C GLU A 70 12.17 -4.43 -2.95
N GLU A 71 12.67 -4.07 -4.14
CA GLU A 71 12.39 -2.78 -4.77
C GLU A 71 10.89 -2.60 -5.06
N CYS A 72 10.23 -3.60 -5.68
CA CYS A 72 8.79 -3.57 -5.93
C CYS A 72 7.97 -3.48 -4.65
N ALA A 73 8.34 -4.23 -3.61
CA ALA A 73 7.68 -4.14 -2.32
C ALA A 73 7.86 -2.76 -1.68
N GLY A 74 9.05 -2.16 -1.79
CA GLY A 74 9.33 -0.80 -1.34
C GLY A 74 8.43 0.23 -2.02
N TRP A 75 8.32 0.16 -3.36
CA TRP A 75 7.41 1.02 -4.12
C TRP A 75 5.95 0.84 -3.74
N PHE A 76 5.51 -0.41 -3.54
CA PHE A 76 4.15 -0.70 -3.09
C PHE A 76 3.88 -0.07 -1.71
N MET A 77 4.81 -0.25 -0.76
CA MET A 77 4.68 0.34 0.57
C MET A 77 4.71 1.87 0.53
N HIS A 78 5.53 2.47 -0.33
CA HIS A 78 5.58 3.92 -0.51
C HIS A 78 4.23 4.50 -0.96
N LEU A 79 3.55 3.80 -1.87
CA LEU A 79 2.26 4.24 -2.41
C LEU A 79 1.09 3.95 -1.46
N TYR A 80 1.11 2.85 -0.71
CA TYR A 80 -0.07 2.36 0.02
C TYR A 80 0.10 2.15 1.54
N GLY A 81 1.33 2.11 2.06
CA GLY A 81 1.63 1.53 3.38
C GLY A 81 2.18 2.47 4.45
N PHE A 82 2.70 3.67 4.12
CA PHE A 82 3.47 4.50 5.07
C PHE A 82 2.67 5.52 5.89
N THR A 83 1.40 5.26 6.21
CA THR A 83 0.69 6.03 7.26
C THR A 83 1.06 5.51 8.65
N THR A 84 2.35 5.58 9.01
CA THR A 84 2.81 5.21 10.36
C THR A 84 2.15 6.11 11.40
N LYS A 85 1.70 5.51 12.52
CA LYS A 85 1.27 6.27 13.71
C LYS A 85 2.47 7.08 14.23
N LYS A 86 2.44 8.40 14.04
CA LYS A 86 3.05 9.34 15.00
C LYS A 86 1.99 10.28 15.56
N PRO A 87 2.16 10.72 16.81
CA PRO A 87 1.15 11.48 17.53
C PRO A 87 0.97 12.85 16.87
N ASP A 88 -0.23 13.39 17.05
CA ASP A 88 -0.60 14.79 16.82
C ASP A 88 -1.06 15.18 15.40
N GLU A 89 -2.38 15.24 15.28
CA GLU A 89 -3.27 16.31 14.80
C GLU A 89 -2.76 17.43 13.83
N GLU A 90 -1.46 17.68 13.66
CA GLU A 90 -0.94 18.84 12.94
C GLU A 90 -0.86 18.69 11.41
N PHE A 91 -0.77 17.47 10.86
CA PHE A 91 -0.67 17.33 9.40
C PHE A 91 -1.99 17.69 8.68
N ARG A 92 -3.12 17.67 9.40
CA ARG A 92 -4.43 18.10 8.87
C ARG A 92 -4.51 19.59 8.57
N VAL A 93 -3.61 20.41 9.15
CA VAL A 93 -3.65 21.87 9.02
C VAL A 93 -2.98 22.35 7.73
N ARG A 94 -2.09 21.57 7.09
CA ARG A 94 -1.36 22.02 5.88
C ARG A 94 -2.02 21.68 4.55
N SER A 95 -2.92 20.69 4.48
CA SER A 95 -3.60 20.34 3.22
C SER A 95 -4.83 21.21 2.94
N GLN A 96 -5.27 22.05 3.88
CA GLN A 96 -6.38 22.99 3.68
C GLN A 96 -5.97 24.35 3.08
N SER A 97 -4.68 24.61 2.82
CA SER A 97 -4.23 25.90 2.26
C SER A 97 -3.77 25.88 0.80
N CYS A 98 -3.91 24.78 0.08
CA CYS A 98 -3.73 24.77 -1.38
C CYS A 98 -5.10 24.81 -2.05
N GLN A 99 -5.73 26.00 -2.07
CA GLN A 99 -6.81 26.24 -3.02
C GLN A 99 -6.21 26.22 -4.43
N PRO A 100 -6.71 25.39 -5.36
CA PRO A 100 -6.27 25.46 -6.74
C PRO A 100 -6.93 26.68 -7.37
N TYR A 101 -6.10 27.60 -7.87
CA TYR A 101 -6.45 28.79 -8.67
C TYR A 101 -7.02 29.99 -7.89
N ASP A 102 -6.12 30.78 -7.32
CA ASP A 102 -6.29 32.24 -7.22
C ASP A 102 -4.93 32.91 -7.48
N CYS A 103 -4.60 33.06 -8.78
CA CYS A 103 -3.77 34.10 -9.42
C CYS A 103 -3.71 33.80 -10.93
#